data_AF-A0A9W6HR63-F1
#
_entry.id   AF-A0A9W6HR63-F1
#
_cell.length_a   1.000
_cell.length_b   1.000
_cell.length_c   1.000
_cell.angle_alpha   90.00
_cell.angle_beta   90.00
_cell.angle_gamma   90.00
#
_symmetry.space_group_name_H-M   'P 1'
#
loop_
_entity.id
_entity.type
_entity.pdbx_description
1 polymer ?
#
loop_
_entity_poly.entity_id
_entity_poly.type
_entity_poly.pdbx_seq_one_letter_code
_entity_poly.pdbx_strand_id
1 'polypeptide(L)'
;MEHPSSEGGDNEGVTDPQRPVARHARASSSALRIFVPIGIAVTVLGIILALFEGAGAATGAGAAALRVPPLPVTAQELPVVEIQAAEVVDHCAEPAVQQAIASGDDNAAVAAFGGGAAFRAAVATGNAPCVDLADPVRLWLVVNKLRSLSPAEYAPASLGEPALLRDSSAGPVRADVAAALDAMSDATEAAGLGPLALGSGYRSFETQVGNYYGHVDELGQEGADAVSARPGHSEHQTGLAADVVSCADGCGGIYDFGATPAGVWVAENGWQFGFIVRYEASATASTGYAPEPWHLRYIGTELARAYHEGGYQSLEQFFALPDAPGYAD
;
A
#
# COMPACT_ATOMS: atom_id res chain seq x y z
N MET A 1 -37.42 20.75 50.55
CA MET A 1 -36.92 21.40 49.33
C MET A 1 -37.49 20.62 48.17
N GLU A 2 -38.41 21.25 47.44
CA GLU A 2 -39.02 20.68 46.24
C GLU A 2 -38.13 20.97 45.03
N HIS A 3 -37.97 20.01 44.13
CA HIS A 3 -38.14 20.20 42.68
C HIS A 3 -38.25 18.82 41.99
N PRO A 4 -38.91 18.72 40.82
CA PRO A 4 -39.54 17.48 40.38
C PRO A 4 -38.77 16.69 39.30
N SER A 5 -39.24 15.47 39.07
CA SER A 5 -38.94 14.62 37.91
C SER A 5 -39.38 15.26 36.58
N SER A 6 -38.68 14.91 35.50
CA SER A 6 -39.17 15.03 34.13
C SER A 6 -38.83 13.74 33.37
N GLU A 7 -39.85 13.08 32.83
CA GLU A 7 -39.73 11.94 31.92
C GLU A 7 -39.58 12.39 30.46
N GLY A 8 -39.33 11.42 29.57
CA GLY A 8 -39.71 11.51 28.15
C GLY A 8 -38.56 11.68 27.17
N GLY A 9 -38.25 10.64 26.39
CA GLY A 9 -37.21 10.71 25.36
C GLY A 9 -36.89 9.39 24.67
N ASP A 10 -37.89 8.54 24.40
CA ASP A 10 -37.68 7.39 23.51
C ASP A 10 -37.31 7.88 22.10
N ASN A 11 -36.29 7.28 21.49
CA ASN A 11 -36.13 7.36 20.04
C ASN A 11 -35.51 6.07 19.50
N GLU A 12 -36.29 5.33 18.73
CA GLU A 12 -35.89 4.06 18.15
C GLU A 12 -34.96 4.24 16.94
N GLY A 13 -34.06 3.26 16.75
CA GLY A 13 -33.77 2.72 15.43
C GLY A 13 -33.27 3.67 14.33
N VAL A 14 -31.99 4.05 14.39
CA VAL A 14 -31.20 4.27 13.16
C VAL A 14 -30.12 3.19 13.10
N THR A 15 -30.20 2.32 12.11
CA THR A 15 -29.20 1.28 11.84
C THR A 15 -27.95 1.92 11.22
N ASP A 16 -26.86 1.98 11.99
CA ASP A 16 -25.52 2.42 11.54
C ASP A 16 -25.03 1.51 10.38
N PRO A 17 -24.83 2.03 9.16
CA PRO A 17 -24.37 1.24 8.03
C PRO A 17 -22.87 0.94 8.14
N GLN A 18 -22.56 -0.21 8.74
CA GLN A 18 -21.24 -0.88 8.72
C GLN A 18 -20.02 0.06 8.83
N ARG A 19 -19.66 0.42 10.07
CA ARG A 19 -18.31 0.93 10.36
C ARG A 19 -17.26 -0.02 9.78
N PRO A 20 -16.27 0.48 9.02
CA PRO A 20 -15.17 -0.36 8.56
C PRO A 20 -14.41 -0.92 9.77
N VAL A 21 -14.10 -2.23 9.71
CA VAL A 21 -13.21 -2.87 10.70
C VAL A 21 -11.84 -2.21 10.63
N ALA A 22 -11.25 -1.88 11.78
CA ALA A 22 -9.98 -1.15 11.87
C ALA A 22 -8.86 -1.85 11.06
N ARG A 23 -8.51 -1.26 9.91
CA ARG A 23 -7.57 -1.85 8.92
C ARG A 23 -6.11 -1.85 9.37
N HIS A 24 -5.76 -1.04 10.38
CA HIS A 24 -4.38 -0.71 10.75
C HIS A 24 -4.00 -1.13 12.18
N ALA A 25 -4.92 -1.73 12.94
CA ALA A 25 -4.68 -2.13 14.33
C ALA A 25 -4.16 -3.58 14.43
N ARG A 26 -3.03 -3.79 15.12
CA ARG A 26 -2.68 -5.12 15.62
C ARG A 26 -3.68 -5.52 16.71
N ALA A 27 -4.37 -6.65 16.54
CA ALA A 27 -5.19 -7.22 17.58
C ALA A 27 -4.30 -7.68 18.76
N SER A 28 -4.27 -6.89 19.83
CA SER A 28 -3.53 -7.23 21.05
C SER A 28 -4.21 -8.42 21.76
N SER A 29 -3.57 -9.59 21.71
CA SER A 29 -3.95 -10.75 22.52
C SER A 29 -2.85 -11.05 23.52
N SER A 30 -3.04 -10.60 24.76
CA SER A 30 -2.19 -10.97 25.89
C SER A 30 -2.41 -12.44 26.27
N ALA A 31 -1.76 -13.36 25.56
CA ALA A 31 -1.81 -14.79 25.84
C ALA A 31 -0.42 -15.43 25.81
N LEU A 32 -0.02 -15.94 26.97
CA LEU A 32 1.23 -16.65 27.26
C LEU A 32 1.50 -17.79 26.25
N ARG A 33 2.52 -17.65 25.39
CA ARG A 33 2.89 -18.69 24.42
C ARG A 33 3.79 -19.76 25.06
N ILE A 34 3.19 -20.87 25.47
CA ILE A 34 3.91 -22.13 25.70
C ILE A 34 4.02 -22.84 24.34
N PHE A 35 5.23 -23.08 23.86
CA PHE A 35 5.46 -23.83 22.62
C PHE A 35 5.28 -25.33 22.86
N VAL A 36 4.44 -25.97 22.04
CA VAL A 36 4.38 -27.43 21.86
C VAL A 36 4.32 -27.72 20.36
N PRO A 37 5.24 -28.53 19.79
CA PRO A 37 5.18 -28.89 18.38
C PRO A 37 4.20 -30.05 18.16
N ILE A 38 3.21 -29.85 17.28
CA ILE A 38 2.39 -30.95 16.74
C ILE A 38 2.67 -31.04 15.25
N GLY A 39 3.50 -32.01 14.87
CA GLY A 39 3.60 -32.45 13.48
C GLY A 39 2.41 -33.33 13.12
N ILE A 40 1.79 -33.09 11.96
CA ILE A 40 0.72 -33.92 11.42
C ILE A 40 1.22 -34.59 10.15
N ALA A 41 1.35 -35.91 10.19
CA ALA A 41 1.63 -36.73 9.01
C ALA A 41 0.32 -37.02 8.27
N VAL A 42 0.27 -36.71 6.97
CA VAL A 42 -0.85 -37.07 6.10
C VAL A 42 -0.59 -38.44 5.47
N THR A 43 -1.51 -39.37 5.67
CA THR A 43 -1.55 -40.64 4.91
C THR A 43 -2.77 -40.65 4.00
N VAL A 44 -2.53 -40.87 2.70
CA VAL A 44 -3.59 -41.07 1.71
C VAL A 44 -3.65 -42.56 1.38
N LEU A 45 -4.75 -43.21 1.75
CA LEU A 45 -5.02 -44.60 1.38
C LEU A 45 -6.02 -44.62 0.22
N GLY A 46 -5.57 -45.05 -0.95
CA GLY A 46 -6.44 -45.26 -2.10
C GLY A 46 -7.14 -46.61 -2.05
N ILE A 47 -8.38 -46.68 -2.55
CA ILE A 47 -9.06 -47.92 -2.92
C ILE A 47 -9.63 -47.75 -4.33
N ILE A 48 -9.18 -48.63 -5.23
CA ILE A 48 -9.75 -48.87 -6.56
C ILE A 48 -10.47 -50.24 -6.51
N LEU A 49 -11.30 -50.49 -7.51
CA LEU A 49 -11.96 -51.74 -7.93
C LEU A 49 -13.41 -51.96 -7.46
N ALA A 50 -14.30 -52.55 -8.27
CA ALA A 50 -14.36 -52.74 -9.74
C ALA A 50 -15.70 -53.44 -10.11
N LEU A 51 -15.81 -53.92 -11.37
CA LEU A 51 -16.66 -55.02 -11.88
C LEU A 51 -18.13 -54.63 -12.17
N PHE A 52 -18.88 -55.20 -13.13
CA PHE A 52 -18.67 -56.09 -14.31
C PHE A 52 -19.92 -55.87 -15.24
N GLU A 53 -20.06 -56.29 -16.50
CA GLU A 53 -19.29 -57.07 -17.51
C GLU A 53 -19.72 -56.54 -18.93
N GLY A 54 -19.42 -57.10 -20.12
CA GLY A 54 -18.70 -58.29 -20.57
C GLY A 54 -18.88 -58.47 -22.11
N ALA A 55 -17.91 -59.13 -22.75
CA ALA A 55 -17.88 -59.77 -24.09
C ALA A 55 -18.85 -59.35 -25.25
N GLY A 56 -18.29 -59.18 -26.46
CA GLY A 56 -19.06 -59.30 -27.71
C GLY A 56 -18.36 -58.73 -28.95
N ALA A 57 -17.76 -59.59 -29.78
CA ALA A 57 -17.04 -59.18 -30.99
C ALA A 57 -17.85 -59.37 -32.29
N ALA A 58 -17.41 -58.64 -33.33
CA ALA A 58 -17.52 -58.96 -34.76
C ALA A 58 -18.81 -58.62 -35.55
N THR A 59 -18.59 -57.77 -36.57
CA THR A 59 -19.13 -57.81 -37.94
C THR A 59 -20.64 -57.66 -38.21
N GLY A 60 -20.99 -56.70 -39.07
CA GLY A 60 -22.29 -56.63 -39.74
C GLY A 60 -22.48 -55.33 -40.53
N ALA A 61 -22.41 -55.39 -41.85
CA ALA A 61 -22.70 -54.23 -42.70
C ALA A 61 -24.20 -53.95 -42.75
N GLY A 62 -24.60 -52.68 -42.67
CA GLY A 62 -26.00 -52.26 -42.74
C GLY A 62 -26.13 -50.78 -43.07
N ALA A 63 -26.21 -50.45 -44.37
CA ALA A 63 -26.46 -49.08 -44.82
C ALA A 63 -27.92 -48.69 -44.55
N ALA A 64 -28.16 -47.94 -43.47
CA ALA A 64 -29.45 -47.31 -43.18
C ALA A 64 -29.31 -45.79 -43.36
N ALA A 65 -30.05 -45.23 -44.34
CA ALA A 65 -30.00 -43.80 -44.64
C ALA A 65 -30.71 -42.97 -43.55
N LEU A 66 -29.94 -42.31 -42.67
CA LEU A 66 -30.48 -41.27 -41.82
C LEU A 66 -30.82 -40.02 -42.65
N ARG A 67 -32.10 -39.65 -42.66
CA ARG A 67 -32.55 -38.35 -43.17
C ARG A 67 -32.07 -37.24 -42.24
N VAL A 68 -31.27 -36.32 -42.77
CA VAL A 68 -30.93 -35.07 -42.08
C VAL A 68 -32.16 -34.16 -42.06
N PRO A 69 -32.66 -33.72 -40.89
CA PRO A 69 -33.68 -32.69 -40.82
C PRO A 69 -33.08 -31.34 -41.24
N PRO A 70 -33.86 -30.43 -41.88
CA PRO A 70 -33.35 -29.11 -42.23
C PRO A 70 -32.99 -28.32 -40.96
N LEU A 71 -31.84 -27.65 -40.98
CA LEU A 71 -31.41 -26.76 -39.90
C LEU A 71 -32.41 -25.60 -39.76
N PRO A 72 -32.77 -25.19 -38.53
CA PRO A 72 -33.58 -23.99 -38.33
C PRO A 72 -32.79 -22.74 -38.72
N VAL A 73 -33.28 -22.01 -39.72
CA VAL A 73 -32.68 -20.75 -40.17
C VAL A 73 -33.11 -19.61 -39.25
N THR A 74 -32.37 -19.42 -38.18
CA THR A 74 -32.25 -18.14 -37.46
C THR A 74 -30.84 -18.01 -36.90
N ALA A 75 -29.87 -17.75 -37.77
CA ALA A 75 -28.67 -17.06 -37.36
C ALA A 75 -29.06 -15.59 -37.16
N GLN A 76 -29.29 -15.18 -35.90
CA GLN A 76 -29.27 -13.77 -35.57
C GLN A 76 -27.82 -13.31 -35.72
N GLU A 77 -27.56 -12.41 -36.66
CA GLU A 77 -26.29 -11.71 -36.73
C GLU A 77 -26.11 -10.95 -35.41
N LEU A 78 -25.18 -11.41 -34.59
CA LEU A 78 -24.78 -10.68 -33.39
C LEU A 78 -24.25 -9.31 -33.84
N PRO A 79 -24.65 -8.20 -33.19
CA PRO A 79 -24.15 -6.90 -33.56
C PRO A 79 -22.63 -6.91 -33.46
N VAL A 80 -21.96 -6.57 -34.57
CA VAL A 80 -20.51 -6.41 -34.59
C VAL A 80 -20.17 -5.28 -33.63
N VAL A 81 -19.53 -5.63 -32.52
CA VAL A 81 -18.99 -4.63 -31.60
C VAL A 81 -17.77 -4.03 -32.29
N GLU A 82 -17.96 -2.88 -32.93
CA GLU A 82 -16.85 -2.04 -33.37
C GLU A 82 -16.09 -1.56 -32.14
N ILE A 83 -15.04 -2.30 -31.78
CA ILE A 83 -14.06 -1.83 -30.81
C ILE A 83 -13.29 -0.70 -31.51
N GLN A 84 -13.75 0.52 -31.31
CA GLN A 84 -12.93 1.70 -31.58
C GLN A 84 -11.69 1.58 -30.70
N ALA A 85 -10.52 1.39 -31.33
CA ALA A 85 -9.26 1.52 -30.65
C ALA A 85 -9.18 2.95 -30.11
N ALA A 86 -9.20 3.10 -28.79
CA ALA A 86 -8.91 4.39 -28.18
C ALA A 86 -7.54 4.85 -28.66
N GLU A 87 -7.43 6.11 -29.11
CA GLU A 87 -6.11 6.65 -29.45
C GLU A 87 -5.20 6.51 -28.23
N VAL A 88 -4.00 5.96 -28.46
CA VAL A 88 -2.97 5.89 -27.43
C VAL A 88 -2.46 7.31 -27.24
N VAL A 89 -3.03 8.01 -26.26
CA VAL A 89 -2.57 9.34 -25.84
C VAL A 89 -1.17 9.19 -25.27
N ASP A 90 -0.17 9.65 -26.02
CA ASP A 90 1.20 9.77 -25.52
C ASP A 90 1.29 11.00 -24.59
N HIS A 91 0.93 10.79 -23.33
CA HIS A 91 0.99 11.82 -22.30
C HIS A 91 2.41 12.41 -22.14
N CYS A 92 3.46 11.68 -22.51
CA CYS A 92 4.84 12.15 -22.45
C CYS A 92 5.23 13.07 -23.62
N ALA A 93 4.43 13.11 -24.69
CA ALA A 93 4.57 14.09 -25.77
C ALA A 93 4.01 15.48 -25.40
N GLU A 94 3.17 15.58 -24.37
CA GLU A 94 2.54 16.84 -23.97
C GLU A 94 3.57 17.85 -23.44
N PRO A 95 3.65 19.08 -23.99
CA PRO A 95 4.64 20.07 -23.57
C PRO A 95 4.59 20.42 -22.08
N ALA A 96 3.40 20.38 -21.46
CA ALA A 96 3.23 20.63 -20.03
C ALA A 96 3.86 19.53 -19.17
N VAL A 97 3.70 18.26 -19.57
CA VAL A 97 4.33 17.10 -18.90
C VAL A 97 5.84 17.18 -19.04
N GLN A 98 6.35 17.45 -20.25
CA GLN A 98 7.79 17.60 -20.50
C GLN A 98 8.40 18.73 -19.67
N GLN A 99 7.74 19.89 -19.61
CA GLN A 99 8.21 21.02 -18.81
C GLN A 99 8.27 20.70 -17.32
N ALA A 100 7.22 20.09 -16.76
CA ALA A 100 7.14 19.78 -15.33
C ALA A 100 8.14 18.69 -14.90
N ILE A 101 8.31 17.64 -15.71
CA ILE A 101 9.33 16.61 -15.47
C ILE A 101 10.73 17.23 -15.51
N ALA A 102 11.01 18.10 -16.50
CA ALA A 102 12.30 18.76 -16.65
C ALA A 102 12.61 19.79 -15.55
N SER A 103 11.60 20.44 -14.97
CA SER A 103 11.77 21.39 -13.85
C SER A 103 11.86 20.71 -12.48
N GLY A 104 11.59 19.41 -12.37
CA GLY A 104 11.48 18.71 -11.09
C GLY A 104 10.20 19.04 -10.32
N ASP A 105 9.16 19.56 -10.97
CA ASP A 105 7.88 19.88 -10.32
C ASP A 105 6.93 18.70 -10.48
N ASP A 106 7.05 17.75 -9.55
CA ASP A 106 6.28 16.52 -9.56
C ASP A 106 4.77 16.77 -9.40
N ASN A 107 4.36 17.83 -8.69
CA ASN A 107 2.95 18.20 -8.55
C ASN A 107 2.39 18.75 -9.88
N ALA A 108 3.15 19.62 -10.55
CA ALA A 108 2.78 20.09 -11.89
C ALA A 108 2.78 18.95 -12.92
N ALA A 109 3.67 17.95 -12.78
CA ALA A 109 3.67 16.78 -13.64
C ALA A 109 2.39 15.95 -13.45
N VAL A 110 2.05 15.60 -12.21
CA VAL A 110 0.80 14.87 -11.90
C VAL A 110 -0.44 15.65 -12.37
N ALA A 111 -0.46 16.98 -12.21
CA ALA A 111 -1.53 17.82 -12.73
C ALA A 111 -1.59 17.82 -14.28
N ALA A 112 -0.45 17.86 -14.97
CA ALA A 112 -0.36 17.83 -16.43
C ALA A 112 -0.80 16.49 -17.04
N PHE A 113 -0.68 15.38 -16.31
CA PHE A 113 -1.29 14.09 -16.66
C PHE A 113 -2.82 14.06 -16.47
N GLY A 114 -3.44 15.09 -15.89
CA GLY A 114 -4.87 15.14 -15.57
C GLY A 114 -5.21 14.78 -14.12
N GLY A 115 -4.26 14.90 -13.19
CA GLY A 115 -4.43 14.59 -11.78
C GLY A 115 -4.00 13.16 -11.41
N GLY A 116 -3.98 12.86 -10.10
CA GLY A 116 -3.34 11.64 -9.58
C GLY A 116 -3.88 10.33 -10.16
N ALA A 117 -5.18 10.23 -10.41
CA ALA A 117 -5.79 9.02 -10.97
C ALA A 117 -5.40 8.78 -12.44
N ALA A 118 -5.31 9.85 -13.24
CA ALA A 118 -4.90 9.77 -14.64
C ALA A 118 -3.39 9.50 -14.78
N PHE A 119 -2.57 10.17 -13.95
CA PHE A 119 -1.14 9.86 -13.81
C PHE A 119 -0.91 8.38 -13.48
N ARG A 120 -1.57 7.88 -12.43
CA ARG A 120 -1.49 6.47 -12.03
C ARG A 120 -1.93 5.53 -13.15
N ALA A 121 -3.02 5.85 -13.85
CA ALA A 121 -3.51 5.02 -14.94
C ALA A 121 -2.47 4.91 -16.06
N ALA A 122 -1.91 6.03 -16.52
CA ALA A 122 -0.90 6.06 -17.57
C ALA A 122 0.38 5.30 -17.17
N VAL A 123 0.85 5.44 -15.92
CA VAL A 123 1.99 4.68 -15.39
C VAL A 123 1.70 3.19 -15.35
N ALA A 124 0.59 2.78 -14.73
CA ALA A 124 0.25 1.37 -14.51
C ALA A 124 -0.08 0.60 -15.80
N THR A 125 -0.45 1.30 -16.90
CA THR A 125 -0.62 0.67 -18.22
C THR A 125 0.60 0.80 -19.14
N GLY A 126 1.71 1.39 -18.67
CA GLY A 126 2.92 1.59 -19.46
C GLY A 126 2.85 2.73 -20.50
N ASN A 127 1.81 3.58 -20.44
CA ASN A 127 1.59 4.72 -21.33
C ASN A 127 2.27 6.02 -20.84
N ALA A 128 3.13 5.94 -19.83
CA ALA A 128 3.91 7.05 -19.29
C ALA A 128 5.42 6.75 -19.23
N PRO A 129 6.10 6.44 -20.37
CA PRO A 129 7.52 6.04 -20.39
C PRO A 129 8.50 7.13 -19.89
N CYS A 130 8.05 8.37 -19.75
CA CYS A 130 8.80 9.47 -19.15
C CYS A 130 8.77 9.50 -17.62
N VAL A 131 7.93 8.67 -16.98
CA VAL A 131 7.82 8.55 -15.53
C VAL A 131 8.64 7.36 -15.05
N ASP A 132 9.86 7.64 -14.57
CA ASP A 132 10.68 6.60 -13.93
C ASP A 132 10.31 6.47 -12.45
N LEU A 133 9.84 5.28 -12.05
CA LEU A 133 9.56 4.90 -10.67
C LEU A 133 10.83 4.51 -9.89
N ALA A 134 12.03 4.62 -10.48
CA ALA A 134 13.32 4.43 -9.83
C ALA A 134 14.11 5.74 -9.63
N ASP A 135 13.67 6.87 -10.21
CA ASP A 135 14.34 8.17 -10.07
C ASP A 135 14.24 8.68 -8.62
N PRO A 136 15.35 8.72 -7.85
CA PRO A 136 15.29 8.92 -6.40
C PRO A 136 14.89 10.34 -5.98
N VAL A 137 14.85 11.31 -6.91
CA VAL A 137 14.39 12.67 -6.58
C VAL A 137 12.85 12.80 -6.55
N ARG A 138 12.12 11.81 -7.06
CA ARG A 138 10.69 11.91 -7.37
C ARG A 138 9.76 11.49 -6.24
N LEU A 139 8.62 12.19 -6.11
CA LEU A 139 7.52 11.81 -5.21
C LEU A 139 6.99 10.39 -5.46
N TRP A 140 6.93 9.98 -6.73
CA TRP A 140 6.42 8.67 -7.16
C TRP A 140 7.44 7.53 -7.13
N LEU A 141 8.67 7.77 -6.65
CA LEU A 141 9.70 6.74 -6.46
C LEU A 141 9.16 5.53 -5.70
N VAL A 142 9.40 4.32 -6.20
CA VAL A 142 9.19 3.08 -5.44
C VAL A 142 10.54 2.43 -5.18
N VAL A 143 11.03 2.60 -3.95
CA VAL A 143 12.11 1.82 -3.36
C VAL A 143 11.49 0.73 -2.48
N ASN A 144 11.92 -0.51 -2.64
CA ASN A 144 11.46 -1.68 -1.90
C ASN A 144 12.50 -2.82 -2.00
N LYS A 145 12.19 -4.04 -1.55
CA LYS A 145 13.16 -5.15 -1.54
C LYS A 145 13.69 -5.57 -2.92
N LEU A 146 12.94 -5.30 -3.99
CA LEU A 146 13.34 -5.59 -5.38
C LEU A 146 13.85 -4.34 -6.14
N ARG A 147 13.76 -3.15 -5.53
CA ARG A 147 14.06 -1.85 -6.16
C ARG A 147 14.92 -1.03 -5.20
N SER A 148 16.24 -1.08 -5.38
CA SER A 148 17.19 -0.23 -4.64
C SER A 148 17.24 1.19 -5.21
N LEU A 149 17.72 2.13 -4.40
CA LEU A 149 18.13 3.46 -4.85
C LEU A 149 19.33 3.36 -5.79
N SER A 150 19.41 4.30 -6.74
CA SER A 150 20.53 4.45 -7.67
C SER A 150 20.88 5.94 -7.80
N PRO A 151 22.04 6.43 -7.31
CA PRO A 151 23.08 5.67 -6.60
C PRO A 151 22.59 5.08 -5.27
N ALA A 152 23.27 4.03 -4.80
CA ALA A 152 22.91 3.36 -3.55
C ALA A 152 23.02 4.30 -2.35
N GLU A 153 23.96 5.25 -2.39
CA GLU A 153 24.26 6.27 -1.40
C GLU A 153 23.49 7.59 -1.65
N TYR A 154 22.40 7.57 -2.43
CA TYR A 154 21.57 8.76 -2.69
C TYR A 154 21.21 9.49 -1.40
N ALA A 155 21.28 10.83 -1.44
CA ALA A 155 20.77 11.72 -0.42
C ALA A 155 20.00 12.88 -1.08
N PRO A 156 18.86 13.32 -0.52
CA PRO A 156 18.08 14.42 -1.07
C PRO A 156 18.83 15.75 -0.99
N ALA A 157 18.72 16.56 -2.04
CA ALA A 157 19.41 17.86 -2.15
C ALA A 157 18.89 18.93 -1.17
N SER A 158 17.71 18.74 -0.59
CA SER A 158 17.11 19.63 0.40
C SER A 158 16.49 18.82 1.53
N LEU A 159 16.96 19.08 2.75
CA LEU A 159 16.42 18.58 4.00
C LEU A 159 15.92 19.75 4.83
N GLY A 160 14.80 19.57 5.51
CA GLY A 160 14.17 20.53 6.40
C GLY A 160 13.80 19.89 7.73
N GLU A 161 13.78 20.70 8.78
CA GLU A 161 13.39 20.25 10.11
C GLU A 161 11.92 20.61 10.35
N PRO A 162 10.99 19.64 10.50
CA PRO A 162 9.60 19.93 10.86
C PRO A 162 9.50 20.58 12.24
N ALA A 163 8.47 21.42 12.40
CA ALA A 163 8.12 22.13 13.63
C ALA A 163 7.38 21.27 14.67
N LEU A 164 6.97 20.04 14.30
CA LEU A 164 6.49 18.98 15.20
C LEU A 164 7.24 18.92 16.54
N LEU A 165 6.62 18.38 17.60
CA LEU A 165 7.31 18.15 18.88
C LEU A 165 8.51 17.23 18.67
N ARG A 166 9.73 17.76 18.83
CA ARG A 166 10.97 17.03 18.51
C ARG A 166 11.68 16.46 19.71
N ASP A 167 12.22 15.26 19.52
CA ASP A 167 13.61 14.99 19.92
C ASP A 167 14.54 15.32 18.74
N SER A 168 15.75 15.81 19.03
CA SER A 168 16.77 16.08 18.01
C SER A 168 17.28 14.78 17.35
N SER A 169 17.12 13.64 18.02
CA SER A 169 17.52 12.31 17.53
C SER A 169 16.77 11.83 16.28
N ALA A 170 15.57 12.36 16.00
CA ALA A 170 14.72 11.90 14.89
C ALA A 170 15.29 12.22 13.49
N GLY A 171 16.14 13.24 13.36
CA GLY A 171 16.67 13.71 12.08
C GLY A 171 15.69 14.58 11.25
N PRO A 172 16.15 15.19 10.15
CA PRO A 172 15.31 16.00 9.25
C PRO A 172 14.46 15.13 8.33
N VAL A 173 13.54 15.71 7.57
CA VAL A 173 12.91 15.07 6.40
C VAL A 173 13.14 15.94 5.15
N ARG A 174 12.62 15.56 3.98
CA ARG A 174 12.65 16.47 2.81
C ARG A 174 11.83 17.73 3.11
N ALA A 175 12.25 18.90 2.63
CA ALA A 175 11.68 20.18 3.09
C ALA A 175 10.17 20.35 2.80
N ASP A 176 9.66 19.74 1.74
CA ASP A 176 8.23 19.66 1.41
C ASP A 176 7.46 18.71 2.34
N VAL A 177 8.10 17.60 2.74
CA VAL A 177 7.56 16.63 3.71
C VAL A 177 7.44 17.25 5.10
N ALA A 178 8.40 18.09 5.51
CA ALA A 178 8.36 18.78 6.79
C ALA A 178 7.09 19.66 6.94
N ALA A 179 6.80 20.49 5.92
CA ALA A 179 5.61 21.32 5.91
C ALA A 179 4.30 20.50 5.88
N ALA A 180 4.29 19.36 5.19
CA ALA A 180 3.14 18.47 5.16
C ALA A 180 2.90 17.76 6.51
N LEU A 181 3.97 17.35 7.20
CA LEU A 181 3.91 16.78 8.55
C LEU A 181 3.35 17.78 9.56
N ASP A 182 3.85 19.02 9.55
CA ASP A 182 3.41 20.07 10.46
C ASP A 182 1.90 20.35 10.27
N ALA A 183 1.44 20.52 9.02
CA ALA A 183 0.03 20.71 8.70
C ALA A 183 -0.87 19.52 9.12
N MET A 184 -0.34 18.29 9.10
CA MET A 184 -1.06 17.11 9.55
C MET A 184 -1.18 17.05 11.09
N SER A 185 -0.16 17.51 11.83
CA SER A 185 -0.24 17.63 13.29
C SER A 185 -1.17 18.75 13.74
N ASP A 186 -1.13 19.92 13.08
CA ASP A 186 -2.11 21.00 13.30
C ASP A 186 -3.54 20.47 13.15
N ALA A 187 -3.77 19.55 12.20
CA ALA A 187 -5.06 18.91 11.98
C ALA A 187 -5.43 17.85 13.04
N THR A 188 -4.49 17.05 13.56
CA THR A 188 -4.77 16.15 14.70
C THR A 188 -5.06 16.94 15.98
N GLU A 189 -4.36 18.05 16.21
CA GLU A 189 -4.62 18.95 17.32
C GLU A 189 -5.99 19.64 17.20
N ALA A 190 -6.34 20.15 16.02
CA ALA A 190 -7.66 20.72 15.75
C ALA A 190 -8.80 19.70 15.89
N ALA A 191 -8.54 18.41 15.63
CA ALA A 191 -9.46 17.31 15.88
C ALA A 191 -9.56 16.89 17.37
N GLY A 192 -8.77 17.51 18.26
CA GLY A 192 -8.73 17.18 19.69
C GLY A 192 -7.97 15.89 20.02
N LEU A 193 -7.13 15.40 19.09
CA LEU A 193 -6.36 14.14 19.21
C LEU A 193 -4.92 14.37 19.67
N GLY A 194 -4.54 15.62 19.89
CA GLY A 194 -3.21 16.04 20.32
C GLY A 194 -2.16 16.10 19.20
N PRO A 195 -0.95 16.59 19.53
CA PRO A 195 0.16 16.73 18.58
C PRO A 195 0.77 15.39 18.17
N LEU A 196 1.36 15.37 16.98
CA LEU A 196 2.28 14.35 16.53
C LEU A 196 3.73 14.76 16.84
N ALA A 197 4.61 13.77 16.94
CA ALA A 197 6.05 13.94 16.94
C ALA A 197 6.70 13.07 15.86
N LEU A 198 7.79 13.55 15.28
CA LEU A 198 8.65 12.75 14.42
C LEU A 198 9.53 11.85 15.30
N GLY A 199 9.41 10.54 15.15
CA GLY A 199 10.29 9.54 15.77
C GLY A 199 11.51 9.23 14.91
N SER A 200 11.38 9.19 13.59
CA SER A 200 12.50 9.04 12.65
C SER A 200 12.19 9.61 11.27
N GLY A 201 13.06 10.48 10.76
CA GLY A 201 13.03 11.03 9.40
C GLY A 201 14.10 10.41 8.52
N TYR A 202 14.88 11.26 7.86
CA TYR A 202 15.97 10.90 6.98
C TYR A 202 17.07 10.11 7.68
N ARG A 203 17.45 8.98 7.08
CA ARG A 203 18.57 8.13 7.51
C ARG A 203 19.52 7.96 6.32
N SER A 204 20.79 8.32 6.48
CA SER A 204 21.79 8.12 5.42
C SER A 204 22.02 6.63 5.13
N PHE A 205 22.63 6.33 3.98
CA PHE A 205 23.04 4.98 3.63
C PHE A 205 23.91 4.33 4.73
N GLU A 206 24.92 5.02 5.24
CA GLU A 206 25.79 4.54 6.33
C GLU A 206 25.03 4.32 7.64
N THR A 207 24.05 5.16 7.94
CA THR A 207 23.17 4.97 9.10
C THR A 207 22.34 3.70 8.92
N GLN A 208 21.83 3.45 7.71
CA GLN A 208 21.08 2.23 7.40
C GLN A 208 21.98 0.98 7.39
N VAL A 209 23.25 1.08 7.00
CA VAL A 209 24.26 0.02 7.16
C VAL A 209 24.37 -0.37 8.64
N GLY A 210 24.61 0.59 9.53
CA GLY A 210 24.70 0.33 10.97
C GLY A 210 23.42 -0.30 11.54
N ASN A 211 22.25 0.29 11.22
CA ASN A 211 20.96 -0.22 11.66
C ASN A 211 20.70 -1.65 11.21
N TYR A 212 20.85 -1.94 9.91
CA TYR A 212 20.54 -3.25 9.35
C TYR A 212 21.44 -4.34 9.94
N TYR A 213 22.76 -4.14 10.01
CA TYR A 213 23.65 -5.15 10.59
C TYR A 213 23.45 -5.34 12.09
N GLY A 214 23.04 -4.31 12.85
CA GLY A 214 22.59 -4.49 14.23
C GLY A 214 21.38 -5.44 14.35
N HIS A 215 20.38 -5.31 13.47
CA HIS A 215 19.25 -6.24 13.44
C HIS A 215 19.67 -7.66 13.00
N VAL A 216 20.68 -7.80 12.12
CA VAL A 216 21.21 -9.12 11.74
C VAL A 216 21.90 -9.80 12.93
N ASP A 217 22.66 -9.06 13.74
CA ASP A 217 23.32 -9.58 14.95
C ASP A 217 22.31 -9.98 16.02
N GLU A 218 21.19 -9.27 16.15
CA GLU A 218 20.14 -9.54 17.15
C GLU A 218 19.11 -10.61 16.74
N LEU A 219 18.69 -10.62 15.47
CA LEU A 219 17.54 -11.40 14.97
C LEU A 219 17.91 -12.44 13.91
N GLY A 220 19.15 -12.43 13.41
CA GLY A 220 19.54 -13.14 12.20
C GLY A 220 19.00 -12.46 10.92
N GLN A 221 19.49 -12.91 9.76
CA GLN A 221 19.18 -12.24 8.48
C GLN A 221 17.69 -12.26 8.12
N GLU A 222 16.98 -13.39 8.30
CA GLU A 222 15.53 -13.48 8.00
C GLU A 222 14.71 -12.54 8.92
N GLY A 223 15.10 -12.43 10.19
CA GLY A 223 14.47 -11.50 11.12
C GLY A 223 14.72 -10.04 10.77
N ALA A 224 15.96 -9.70 10.42
CA ALA A 224 16.34 -8.37 9.95
C ALA A 224 15.61 -7.98 8.66
N ASP A 225 15.59 -8.85 7.64
CA ASP A 225 14.91 -8.63 6.36
C ASP A 225 13.38 -8.47 6.47
N ALA A 226 12.78 -8.78 7.63
CA ALA A 226 11.35 -8.62 7.90
C ALA A 226 10.97 -7.29 8.60
N VAL A 227 11.93 -6.65 9.29
CA VAL A 227 11.70 -5.44 10.12
C VAL A 227 12.63 -4.26 9.80
N SER A 228 13.61 -4.46 8.90
CA SER A 228 14.57 -3.43 8.52
C SER A 228 14.94 -3.57 7.05
N ALA A 229 14.92 -2.44 6.34
CA ALA A 229 15.40 -2.40 4.98
C ALA A 229 16.92 -2.62 4.92
N ARG A 230 17.40 -3.42 3.95
CA ARG A 230 18.82 -3.42 3.57
C ARG A 230 19.27 -2.01 3.15
N PRO A 231 20.57 -1.67 3.29
CA PRO A 231 21.11 -0.39 2.83
C PRO A 231 20.79 -0.13 1.35
N GLY A 232 20.40 1.10 1.01
CA GLY A 232 19.93 1.44 -0.34
C GLY A 232 18.50 0.99 -0.66
N HIS A 233 17.79 0.28 0.23
CA HIS A 233 16.38 -0.11 0.07
C HIS A 233 15.43 0.59 1.05
N SER A 234 15.92 1.53 1.87
CA SER A 234 15.13 2.23 2.89
C SER A 234 14.50 3.51 2.33
N GLU A 235 13.18 3.67 2.47
CA GLU A 235 12.51 4.92 2.11
C GLU A 235 12.99 6.12 2.93
N HIS A 236 13.49 5.93 4.15
CA HIS A 236 14.05 7.03 4.95
C HIS A 236 15.22 7.72 4.25
N GLN A 237 15.99 7.00 3.45
CA GLN A 237 17.12 7.56 2.72
C GLN A 237 16.70 8.57 1.63
N THR A 238 15.42 8.59 1.26
CA THR A 238 14.84 9.57 0.32
C THR A 238 14.42 10.88 0.99
N GLY A 239 14.26 10.87 2.33
CA GLY A 239 13.60 11.94 3.09
C GLY A 239 12.08 12.01 2.91
N LEU A 240 11.47 11.09 2.14
CA LEU A 240 10.00 10.99 1.92
C LEU A 240 9.28 10.14 2.98
N ALA A 241 10.01 9.36 3.77
CA ALA A 241 9.43 8.59 4.88
C ALA A 241 9.60 9.31 6.22
N ALA A 242 8.59 9.16 7.07
CA ALA A 242 8.53 9.68 8.41
C ALA A 242 7.86 8.68 9.35
N ASP A 243 8.58 8.23 10.36
CA ASP A 243 8.03 7.50 11.49
C ASP A 243 7.45 8.50 12.48
N VAL A 244 6.16 8.39 12.82
CA VAL A 244 5.48 9.31 13.74
C VAL A 244 4.99 8.64 15.02
N VAL A 245 4.89 9.42 16.09
CA VAL A 245 4.29 9.01 17.37
C VAL A 245 3.24 10.04 17.81
N SER A 246 2.30 9.63 18.66
CA SER A 246 1.31 10.53 19.27
C SER A 246 1.86 11.10 20.57
N CYS A 247 1.65 12.39 20.81
CA CYS A 247 2.06 13.10 22.02
C CYS A 247 0.88 13.73 22.79
N ALA A 248 -0.33 13.19 22.62
CA ALA A 248 -1.55 13.69 23.26
C ALA A 248 -1.48 13.75 24.80
N ASP A 249 -0.99 12.67 25.41
CA ASP A 249 -0.80 12.52 26.86
C ASP A 249 0.71 12.41 27.20
N GLY A 250 1.52 13.19 26.49
CA GLY A 250 2.97 12.95 26.37
C GLY A 250 3.28 11.93 25.27
N CYS A 251 4.52 11.92 24.78
CA CYS A 251 4.91 11.12 23.63
C CYS A 251 4.97 9.62 23.94
N GLY A 252 4.11 8.85 23.28
CA GLY A 252 4.01 7.39 23.39
C GLY A 252 5.07 6.64 22.59
N GLY A 253 5.07 5.31 22.71
CA GLY A 253 5.94 4.43 21.93
C GLY A 253 5.52 4.32 20.47
N ILE A 254 6.49 4.18 19.57
CA ILE A 254 6.28 4.02 18.13
C ILE A 254 5.35 2.83 17.80
N TYR A 255 5.54 1.70 18.49
CA TYR A 255 4.73 0.49 18.32
C TYR A 255 3.28 0.63 18.81
N ASP A 256 2.99 1.61 19.66
CA ASP A 256 1.64 1.88 20.17
C ASP A 256 0.84 2.80 19.24
N PHE A 257 1.52 3.54 18.34
CA PHE A 257 0.93 4.62 17.55
C PHE A 257 -0.37 4.23 16.84
N GLY A 258 -0.40 3.10 16.12
CA GLY A 258 -1.58 2.63 15.38
C GLY A 258 -2.79 2.24 16.24
N ALA A 259 -2.63 2.14 17.56
CA ALA A 259 -3.73 1.93 18.51
C ALA A 259 -4.19 3.25 19.18
N THR A 260 -3.47 4.36 18.97
CA THR A 260 -3.87 5.68 19.49
C THR A 260 -4.98 6.30 18.63
N PRO A 261 -5.83 7.19 19.19
CA PRO A 261 -6.81 7.95 18.40
C PRO A 261 -6.17 8.75 17.25
N ALA A 262 -5.00 9.33 17.49
CA ALA A 262 -4.24 10.05 16.45
C ALA A 262 -3.77 9.12 15.33
N GLY A 263 -3.25 7.93 15.65
CA GLY A 263 -2.80 6.97 14.63
C GLY A 263 -3.94 6.40 13.78
N VAL A 264 -5.10 6.14 14.37
CA VAL A 264 -6.31 5.77 13.61
C VAL A 264 -6.73 6.91 12.68
N TRP A 265 -6.78 8.14 13.17
CA TRP A 265 -7.13 9.31 12.36
C TRP A 265 -6.14 9.56 11.22
N VAL A 266 -4.83 9.42 11.46
CA VAL A 266 -3.77 9.58 10.45
C VAL A 266 -3.90 8.52 9.35
N ALA A 267 -4.23 7.27 9.69
CA ALA A 267 -4.47 6.25 8.68
C ALA A 267 -5.71 6.54 7.80
N GLU A 268 -6.74 7.18 8.36
CA GLU A 268 -7.95 7.57 7.63
C GLU A 268 -7.82 8.89 6.85
N ASN A 269 -6.97 9.83 7.29
CA ASN A 269 -6.96 11.22 6.81
C ASN A 269 -5.59 11.71 6.28
N GLY A 270 -4.49 11.00 6.52
CA GLY A 270 -3.13 11.42 6.15
C GLY A 270 -2.94 11.67 4.64
N TRP A 271 -3.77 11.04 3.80
CA TRP A 271 -3.79 11.26 2.36
C TRP A 271 -4.15 12.70 1.97
N GLN A 272 -4.93 13.41 2.79
CA GLN A 272 -5.27 14.83 2.57
C GLN A 272 -4.01 15.72 2.66
N PHE A 273 -2.98 15.24 3.36
CA PHE A 273 -1.68 15.86 3.55
C PHE A 273 -0.59 15.20 2.68
N GLY A 274 -0.95 14.29 1.77
CA GLY A 274 -0.02 13.63 0.86
C GLY A 274 0.69 12.38 1.40
N PHE A 275 0.30 11.88 2.58
CA PHE A 275 0.86 10.68 3.20
C PHE A 275 0.00 9.43 2.98
N ILE A 276 0.67 8.28 2.89
CA ILE A 276 0.06 6.96 3.04
C ILE A 276 0.72 6.21 4.21
N VAL A 277 0.01 5.31 4.87
CA VAL A 277 0.64 4.28 5.72
C VAL A 277 1.30 3.27 4.78
N ARG A 278 2.64 3.18 4.81
CA ARG A 278 3.37 2.45 3.76
C ARG A 278 3.25 0.93 3.84
N TYR A 279 3.15 0.41 5.06
CA TYR A 279 3.19 -1.02 5.38
C TYR A 279 1.92 -1.42 6.14
N GLU A 280 0.81 -1.51 5.40
CA GLU A 280 -0.48 -1.98 5.92
C GLU A 280 -0.48 -3.49 6.19
N ALA A 281 -1.26 -3.94 7.19
CA ALA A 281 -1.34 -5.35 7.56
C ALA A 281 -1.94 -6.27 6.47
N SER A 282 -2.75 -5.69 5.59
CA SER A 282 -3.28 -6.32 4.38
C SER A 282 -2.24 -6.51 3.28
N ALA A 283 -1.11 -5.79 3.34
CA ALA A 283 -0.17 -5.60 2.24
C ALA A 283 1.20 -6.28 2.45
N THR A 284 1.46 -6.95 3.57
CA THR A 284 2.74 -7.64 3.85
C THR A 284 3.17 -8.62 2.74
N ALA A 285 2.23 -9.28 2.04
CA ALA A 285 2.57 -10.14 0.91
C ALA A 285 3.12 -9.36 -0.32
N SER A 286 2.74 -8.09 -0.45
CA SER A 286 3.12 -7.19 -1.53
C SER A 286 4.39 -6.38 -1.20
N THR A 287 4.53 -5.92 0.04
CA THR A 287 5.67 -5.09 0.48
C THR A 287 6.83 -5.89 1.06
N GLY A 288 6.56 -7.09 1.59
CA GLY A 288 7.50 -7.91 2.34
C GLY A 288 7.78 -7.46 3.78
N TYR A 289 7.23 -6.32 4.22
CA TYR A 289 7.46 -5.79 5.57
C TYR A 289 6.35 -6.19 6.54
N ALA A 290 6.71 -6.28 7.82
CA ALA A 290 5.74 -6.35 8.90
C ALA A 290 4.80 -5.11 8.90
N PRO A 291 3.64 -5.14 9.58
CA PRO A 291 2.75 -3.99 9.62
C PRO A 291 3.31 -2.86 10.50
N GLU A 292 3.47 -1.67 9.93
CA GLU A 292 4.08 -0.50 10.57
C GLU A 292 3.16 0.72 10.46
N PRO A 293 2.13 0.84 11.32
CA PRO A 293 1.16 1.94 11.24
C PRO A 293 1.74 3.34 11.52
N TRP A 294 3.00 3.40 11.99
CA TRP A 294 3.75 4.64 12.22
C TRP A 294 4.56 5.10 10.99
N HIS A 295 4.91 4.20 10.06
CA HIS A 295 5.73 4.52 8.89
C HIS A 295 4.86 5.17 7.83
N LEU A 296 4.97 6.49 7.71
CA LEU A 296 4.27 7.27 6.71
C LEU A 296 5.17 7.56 5.52
N ARG A 297 4.64 7.37 4.32
CA ARG A 297 5.33 7.69 3.06
C ARG A 297 4.62 8.86 2.37
N TYR A 298 5.34 9.95 2.13
CA TYR A 298 4.86 11.09 1.35
C TYR A 298 4.97 10.81 -0.15
N ILE A 299 3.88 11.05 -0.87
CA ILE A 299 3.79 10.97 -2.34
C ILE A 299 3.12 12.20 -2.97
N GLY A 300 2.84 13.24 -2.18
CA GLY A 300 2.07 14.41 -2.61
C GLY A 300 0.55 14.17 -2.58
N THR A 301 -0.21 15.25 -2.41
CA THR A 301 -1.66 15.19 -2.12
C THR A 301 -2.48 14.56 -3.25
N GLU A 302 -2.16 14.82 -4.50
CA GLU A 302 -2.90 14.27 -5.65
C GLU A 302 -2.69 12.77 -5.84
N LEU A 303 -1.46 12.27 -5.63
CA LEU A 303 -1.21 10.82 -5.67
C LEU A 303 -1.79 10.11 -4.45
N ALA A 304 -1.69 10.71 -3.25
CA ALA A 304 -2.28 10.15 -2.03
C ALA A 304 -3.82 10.12 -2.09
N ARG A 305 -4.46 11.15 -2.66
CA ARG A 305 -5.89 11.15 -3.01
C ARG A 305 -6.22 9.95 -3.91
N ALA A 306 -5.53 9.81 -5.04
CA ALA A 306 -5.79 8.72 -5.98
C ALA A 306 -5.53 7.32 -5.38
N TYR A 307 -4.56 7.21 -4.47
CA TYR A 307 -4.27 6.01 -3.70
C TYR A 307 -5.45 5.66 -2.76
N HIS A 308 -5.94 6.65 -2.01
CA HIS A 308 -7.04 6.49 -1.06
C HIS A 308 -8.37 6.22 -1.76
N GLU A 309 -8.78 7.06 -2.71
CA GLU A 309 -10.04 6.94 -3.46
C GLU A 309 -10.08 5.66 -4.31
N GLY A 310 -8.92 5.19 -4.79
CA GLY A 310 -8.79 3.91 -5.50
C GLY A 310 -8.75 2.67 -4.61
N GLY A 311 -8.69 2.82 -3.28
CA GLY A 311 -8.67 1.71 -2.32
C GLY A 311 -7.39 0.86 -2.36
N TYR A 312 -6.26 1.46 -2.74
CA TYR A 312 -4.97 0.77 -2.79
C TYR A 312 -4.39 0.52 -1.39
N GLN A 313 -3.54 -0.49 -1.26
CA GLN A 313 -2.96 -0.96 0.01
C GLN A 313 -1.42 -1.06 -0.02
N SER A 314 -0.80 -0.88 -1.18
CA SER A 314 0.65 -0.74 -1.34
C SER A 314 0.99 0.15 -2.54
N LEU A 315 2.19 0.75 -2.56
CA LEU A 315 2.69 1.47 -3.74
C LEU A 315 2.92 0.51 -4.93
N GLU A 316 3.26 -0.74 -4.62
CA GLU A 316 3.37 -1.83 -5.57
C GLU A 316 2.04 -2.03 -6.32
N GLN A 317 0.93 -2.19 -5.60
CA GLN A 317 -0.41 -2.30 -6.18
C GLN A 317 -0.84 -1.00 -6.89
N PHE A 318 -0.54 0.16 -6.29
CA PHE A 318 -0.88 1.47 -6.85
C PHE A 318 -0.28 1.65 -8.25
N PHE A 319 1.02 1.36 -8.43
CA PHE A 319 1.69 1.49 -9.72
C PHE A 319 1.70 0.21 -10.58
N ALA A 320 0.99 -0.84 -10.17
CA ALA A 320 0.98 -2.16 -10.83
C ALA A 320 2.37 -2.79 -11.01
N LEU A 321 3.25 -2.57 -10.03
CA LEU A 321 4.54 -3.26 -9.93
C LEU A 321 4.35 -4.68 -9.39
N PRO A 322 5.30 -5.60 -9.64
CA PRO A 322 5.32 -6.90 -8.96
C PRO A 322 5.44 -6.76 -7.44
N ASP A 323 4.85 -7.71 -6.72
CA ASP A 323 5.05 -7.86 -5.28
C ASP A 323 6.54 -8.09 -4.95
N ALA A 324 6.98 -7.51 -3.83
CA ALA A 324 8.36 -7.54 -3.34
C ALA A 324 8.48 -8.19 -1.93
N PRO A 325 8.01 -9.44 -1.73
CA PRO A 325 8.00 -10.09 -0.41
C PRO A 325 9.41 -10.30 0.17
N GLY A 326 10.40 -10.51 -0.71
CA GLY A 326 11.81 -10.72 -0.37
C GLY A 326 12.74 -9.92 -1.28
N TYR A 327 14.02 -9.95 -0.94
CA TYR A 327 15.08 -9.44 -1.81
C TYR A 327 15.35 -10.42 -2.97
N ALA A 328 15.96 -9.94 -4.04
CA ALA A 328 16.51 -10.82 -5.07
C ALA A 328 17.71 -11.61 -4.51
N ASP A 329 17.85 -12.87 -4.97
CA ASP A 329 18.98 -13.77 -4.69
C ASP A 329 20.26 -13.39 -5.46
#